data_AF-A0A428PT40-F1
#
_entry.id   AF-A0A428PT40-F1
#
_cell.length_a   1.000
_cell.length_b   1.000
_cell.length_c   1.000
_cell.angle_alpha   90.00
_cell.angle_beta   90.00
_cell.angle_gamma   90.00
#
_symmetry.space_group_name_H-M   'P 1'
#
loop_
_entity.id
_entity.type
_entity.pdbx_description
1 polymer ?
#
loop_
_entity_poly.entity_id
_entity_poly.type
_entity_poly.pdbx_seq_one_letter_code
_entity_poly.pdbx_strand_id
1 'polypeptide(L)'
;MSDQSQDPEPAMASSAAQLYDSLPIPQSSQFIRVLDILEKSSATDPGLTGSLRLVDLNDSPKFTALSYVWGKASGKSINCNGYEVKVTDSCFEALSSLREALGNFTIWVDAICINQMDDDEKTTQILLMDEVYTWAEAVYICPRARPTTRAFLRPGILLRARGPNLVEKIMDFSRDYTGL
;
A
#
# COMPACT_ATOMS: atom_id res chain seq x y z
N MET A 1 -20.25 18.58 42.39
CA MET A 1 -20.55 17.14 42.55
C MET A 1 -20.70 16.58 41.16
N SER A 2 -19.74 15.72 40.79
CA SER A 2 -19.75 14.70 39.72
C SER A 2 -20.18 15.19 38.33
N ASP A 3 -19.27 15.49 37.40
CA ASP A 3 -18.37 14.56 36.71
C ASP A 3 -19.05 13.26 36.28
N GLN A 4 -19.45 13.21 35.00
CA GLN A 4 -19.52 11.99 34.19
C GLN A 4 -19.19 12.37 32.74
N SER A 5 -17.89 12.50 32.48
CA SER A 5 -17.30 12.19 31.18
C SER A 5 -17.52 10.71 30.85
N GLN A 6 -18.11 10.44 29.68
CA GLN A 6 -18.02 9.12 29.04
C GLN A 6 -18.22 9.28 27.53
N ASP A 7 -17.17 9.78 26.87
CA ASP A 7 -16.94 9.52 25.45
C ASP A 7 -16.53 8.05 25.28
N PRO A 8 -17.14 7.25 24.38
CA PRO A 8 -16.58 5.98 24.01
C PRO A 8 -15.77 6.12 22.72
N GLU A 9 -14.48 6.45 22.81
CA GLU A 9 -13.53 6.17 21.74
C GLU A 9 -12.13 5.93 22.32
N PRO A 10 -11.68 4.65 22.39
CA PRO A 10 -10.59 4.25 21.49
C PRO A 10 -10.61 2.73 21.18
N ALA A 11 -11.54 2.24 20.34
CA ALA A 11 -11.45 0.88 19.81
C ALA A 11 -10.69 0.81 18.46
N MET A 12 -10.65 1.91 17.71
CA MET A 12 -10.07 1.95 16.36
C MET A 12 -8.56 2.20 16.29
N ALA A 13 -7.93 2.60 17.40
CA ALA A 13 -6.47 2.78 17.46
C ALA A 13 -5.70 1.46 17.67
N SER A 14 -6.39 0.35 17.94
CA SER A 14 -5.78 -0.93 18.32
C SER A 14 -5.52 -1.87 17.14
N SER A 15 -6.34 -1.86 16.08
CA SER A 15 -6.31 -2.90 15.05
C SER A 15 -5.03 -2.89 14.20
N ALA A 16 -4.63 -1.73 13.68
CA ALA A 16 -3.44 -1.64 12.83
C ALA A 16 -2.14 -1.83 13.61
N ALA A 17 -2.05 -1.34 14.85
CA ALA A 17 -0.89 -1.55 15.71
C ALA A 17 -0.70 -3.06 15.99
N GLN A 18 -1.79 -3.77 16.34
CA GLN A 18 -1.76 -5.23 16.53
C GLN A 18 -1.31 -5.99 15.28
N LEU A 19 -1.70 -5.54 14.09
CA LEU A 19 -1.23 -6.12 12.84
C LEU A 19 0.31 -6.02 12.73
N TYR A 20 0.88 -4.83 12.96
CA TYR A 20 2.32 -4.62 12.84
C TYR A 20 3.11 -5.30 13.97
N ASP A 21 2.56 -5.32 15.20
CA ASP A 21 3.13 -6.06 16.33
C ASP A 21 3.15 -7.57 16.09
N SER A 22 2.16 -8.10 15.36
CA SER A 22 2.12 -9.52 14.97
C SER A 22 3.09 -9.87 13.84
N LEU A 23 3.62 -8.85 13.13
CA LEU A 23 4.53 -8.98 11.99
C LEU A 23 5.72 -8.02 12.12
N PRO A 24 6.55 -8.14 13.18
CA PRO A 24 7.67 -7.23 13.39
C PRO A 24 8.75 -7.43 12.32
N ILE A 25 9.28 -6.32 11.79
CA ILE A 25 10.43 -6.34 10.87
C ILE A 25 11.72 -6.35 11.69
N PRO A 26 12.65 -7.31 11.47
CA PRO A 26 13.94 -7.30 12.16
C PRO A 26 14.81 -6.10 11.76
N GLN A 27 15.38 -5.39 12.75
CA GLN A 27 16.12 -4.13 12.55
C GLN A 27 17.35 -4.22 11.62
N SER A 28 17.96 -5.39 11.45
CA SER A 28 19.19 -5.57 10.66
C SER A 28 18.96 -6.39 9.38
N SER A 29 17.77 -6.29 8.78
CA SER A 29 17.37 -7.17 7.69
C SER A 29 16.82 -6.41 6.49
N GLN A 30 16.87 -7.07 5.33
CA GLN A 30 16.15 -6.62 4.13
C GLN A 30 14.72 -7.19 4.10
N PHE A 31 14.12 -7.44 5.28
CA PHE A 31 12.74 -7.86 5.35
C PHE A 31 11.81 -6.70 5.03
N ILE A 32 10.82 -6.97 4.19
CA ILE A 32 9.71 -6.09 3.88
C ILE A 32 8.39 -6.82 4.12
N ARG A 33 7.31 -6.08 4.32
CA ARG A 33 5.97 -6.67 4.25
C ARG A 33 5.43 -6.55 2.83
N VAL A 34 4.69 -7.55 2.37
CA VAL A 34 3.96 -7.51 1.10
C VAL A 34 2.51 -7.88 1.35
N LEU A 35 1.62 -7.25 0.59
CA LEU A 35 0.17 -7.42 0.68
C LEU A 35 -0.32 -8.35 -0.42
N ASP A 36 -0.85 -9.51 -0.04
CA ASP A 36 -1.57 -10.40 -0.94
C ASP A 36 -3.05 -10.00 -0.98
N ILE A 37 -3.54 -9.56 -2.13
CA ILE A 37 -4.95 -9.24 -2.35
C ILE A 37 -5.60 -10.39 -3.11
N LEU A 38 -6.75 -10.83 -2.58
CA LEU A 38 -7.56 -11.87 -3.20
C LEU A 38 -8.65 -11.25 -4.09
N GLU A 39 -9.07 -11.98 -5.11
CA GLU A 39 -10.17 -11.63 -5.99
C GLU A 39 -11.50 -11.56 -5.23
N LYS A 40 -12.55 -11.01 -5.85
CA LYS A 40 -13.87 -10.94 -5.23
C LYS A 40 -14.46 -12.35 -5.15
N SER A 41 -14.58 -12.90 -3.95
CA SER A 41 -15.21 -14.20 -3.73
C SER A 41 -16.74 -14.19 -3.93
N SER A 42 -17.38 -13.01 -3.88
CA SER A 42 -18.82 -12.84 -4.11
C SER A 42 -19.17 -11.39 -4.49
N ALA A 43 -20.32 -11.18 -5.13
CA ALA A 43 -20.88 -9.85 -5.41
C ALA A 43 -21.23 -9.04 -4.14
N THR A 44 -21.28 -9.70 -2.98
CA THR A 44 -21.56 -9.11 -1.66
C THR A 44 -20.30 -8.84 -0.82
N ASP A 45 -19.12 -8.85 -1.44
CA ASP A 45 -17.84 -8.70 -0.75
C ASP A 45 -17.72 -7.30 -0.08
N PRO A 46 -17.57 -7.23 1.26
CA PRO A 46 -17.69 -5.98 2.02
C PRO A 46 -16.56 -4.96 1.81
N GLY A 47 -15.52 -5.25 1.01
CA GLY A 47 -14.48 -4.28 0.71
C GLY A 47 -13.22 -4.87 0.11
N LEU A 48 -12.10 -4.15 0.24
CA LEU A 48 -10.77 -4.71 -0.03
C LEU A 48 -10.35 -5.55 1.18
N THR A 49 -9.97 -6.80 0.92
CA THR A 49 -9.40 -7.70 1.92
C THR A 49 -8.10 -8.27 1.37
N GLY A 50 -7.08 -8.30 2.21
CA GLY A 50 -5.79 -8.88 1.88
C GLY A 50 -5.11 -9.48 3.09
N SER A 51 -3.97 -10.11 2.84
CA SER A 51 -3.09 -10.64 3.89
C SER A 51 -1.70 -10.04 3.74
N LEU A 52 -1.25 -9.37 4.79
CA LEU A 52 0.09 -8.87 4.95
C LEU A 52 0.98 -10.00 5.46
N ARG A 53 2.14 -10.19 4.83
CA ARG A 53 3.16 -11.16 5.25
C ARG A 53 4.56 -10.59 5.09
N LEU A 54 5.48 -11.08 5.92
CA LEU A 54 6.89 -10.73 5.88
C LEU A 54 7.62 -11.53 4.80
N VAL A 55 8.52 -10.89 4.05
CA VAL A 55 9.39 -11.53 3.05
C VAL A 55 10.79 -10.94 3.12
N ASP A 56 11.82 -11.77 2.92
CA ASP A 56 13.21 -11.32 2.77
C ASP A 56 13.45 -10.96 1.31
N LEU A 57 13.97 -9.77 1.01
CA LEU A 57 14.37 -9.41 -0.35
C LEU A 57 15.49 -10.32 -0.89
N ASN A 58 16.35 -10.87 -0.02
CA ASN A 58 17.42 -11.78 -0.42
C ASN A 58 16.89 -13.10 -1.01
N ASP A 59 15.67 -13.51 -0.65
CA ASP A 59 15.02 -14.72 -1.18
C ASP A 59 14.40 -14.50 -2.56
N SER A 60 14.62 -13.33 -3.18
CA SER A 60 14.04 -12.95 -4.48
C SER A 60 12.51 -13.14 -4.54
N PRO A 61 11.76 -12.54 -3.60
CA PRO A 61 10.32 -12.73 -3.51
C PRO A 61 9.62 -12.16 -4.74
N LYS A 62 8.53 -12.81 -5.16
CA LYS A 62 7.70 -12.31 -6.26
C LYS A 62 6.64 -11.36 -5.72
N PHE A 63 6.74 -10.11 -6.11
CA PHE A 63 5.76 -9.08 -5.78
C PHE A 63 5.79 -7.97 -6.84
N THR A 64 4.74 -7.17 -6.85
CA THR A 64 4.66 -5.93 -7.63
C THR A 64 4.69 -4.74 -6.67
N ALA A 65 4.92 -3.52 -7.15
CA ALA A 65 4.88 -2.33 -6.29
C ALA A 65 3.84 -1.32 -6.78
N LEU A 66 3.26 -0.55 -5.87
CA LEU A 66 2.36 0.56 -6.19
C LEU A 66 3.06 1.91 -5.99
N SER A 67 3.06 2.74 -7.03
CA SER A 67 3.36 4.16 -6.96
C SER A 67 2.09 4.96 -7.22
N TYR A 68 1.74 5.85 -6.30
CA TYR A 68 0.51 6.61 -6.35
C TYR A 68 0.69 7.95 -5.64
N VAL A 69 -0.18 8.90 -5.95
CA VAL A 69 -0.16 10.20 -5.27
C VAL A 69 -0.76 10.04 -3.87
N TRP A 70 0.03 10.40 -2.86
CA TRP A 70 -0.44 10.43 -1.48
C TRP A 70 -1.60 11.42 -1.35
N GLY A 71 -2.75 10.92 -0.92
CA GLY A 71 -3.97 11.68 -0.78
C GLY A 71 -4.13 12.29 0.61
N LYS A 72 -5.22 13.03 0.80
CA LYS A 72 -5.66 13.39 2.14
C LYS A 72 -6.13 12.12 2.87
N ALA A 73 -6.01 12.12 4.19
CA ALA A 73 -6.60 11.10 5.03
C ALA A 73 -8.08 10.93 4.66
N SER A 74 -8.51 9.68 4.52
CA SER A 74 -9.87 9.32 4.16
C SER A 74 -10.51 8.45 5.24
N GLY A 75 -11.82 8.23 5.14
CA GLY A 75 -12.53 7.25 5.95
C GLY A 75 -12.46 5.82 5.38
N LYS A 76 -11.63 5.56 4.36
CA LYS A 76 -11.49 4.24 3.74
C LYS A 76 -10.50 3.37 4.49
N SER A 77 -10.79 2.08 4.50
CA SER A 77 -9.98 1.06 5.14
C SER A 77 -9.89 -0.20 4.28
N ILE A 78 -8.82 -0.95 4.50
CA ILE A 78 -8.62 -2.29 3.97
C ILE A 78 -8.54 -3.26 5.17
N ASN A 79 -9.14 -4.44 5.03
CA ASN A 79 -8.96 -5.49 6.02
C ASN A 79 -7.69 -6.29 5.69
N CYS A 80 -6.71 -6.26 6.58
CA CYS A 80 -5.46 -7.00 6.49
C CYS A 80 -5.35 -7.97 7.66
N ASN A 81 -5.34 -9.28 7.39
CA ASN A 81 -5.23 -10.34 8.40
C ASN A 81 -6.32 -10.26 9.50
N GLY A 82 -7.52 -9.78 9.16
CA GLY A 82 -8.60 -9.55 10.12
C GLY A 82 -8.57 -8.19 10.81
N TYR A 83 -7.53 -7.38 10.60
CA TYR A 83 -7.38 -6.05 11.18
C TYR A 83 -7.72 -4.96 10.16
N GLU A 84 -8.39 -3.91 10.62
CA GLU A 84 -8.69 -2.76 9.79
C GLU A 84 -7.49 -1.79 9.72
N VAL A 85 -7.03 -1.49 8.50
CA VAL A 85 -5.95 -0.54 8.22
C VAL A 85 -6.53 0.63 7.41
N LYS A 86 -6.39 1.85 7.94
CA LYS A 86 -6.86 3.07 7.27
C LYS A 86 -5.94 3.43 6.11
N VAL A 87 -6.53 3.81 4.99
CA VAL A 87 -5.80 4.20 3.78
C VAL A 87 -6.36 5.50 3.20
N THR A 88 -5.59 6.14 2.33
CA THR A 88 -6.08 7.30 1.56
C THR A 88 -7.03 6.85 0.46
N ASP A 89 -7.89 7.76 -0.02
CA ASP A 89 -8.81 7.46 -1.13
C ASP A 89 -8.05 7.02 -2.38
N SER A 90 -6.90 7.64 -2.66
CA SER A 90 -6.07 7.31 -3.83
C SER A 90 -5.49 5.89 -3.73
N CYS A 91 -5.03 5.48 -2.55
CA CYS A 91 -4.57 4.11 -2.32
C CYS A 91 -5.71 3.10 -2.49
N PHE A 92 -6.87 3.38 -1.89
CA PHE A 92 -8.04 2.50 -1.97
C PHE A 92 -8.54 2.33 -3.42
N GLU A 93 -8.67 3.43 -4.17
CA GLU A 93 -9.08 3.40 -5.57
C GLU A 93 -8.07 2.66 -6.45
N ALA A 94 -6.77 2.86 -6.21
CA ALA A 94 -5.70 2.18 -6.95
C ALA A 94 -5.76 0.66 -6.72
N LEU A 95 -5.81 0.21 -5.47
CA LEU A 95 -5.89 -1.22 -5.13
C LEU A 95 -7.18 -1.87 -5.62
N SER A 96 -8.31 -1.15 -5.55
CA SER A 96 -9.59 -1.62 -6.10
C SER A 96 -9.50 -1.83 -7.61
N SER A 97 -8.91 -0.87 -8.33
CA SER A 97 -8.74 -0.95 -9.78
C SER A 97 -7.80 -2.09 -10.18
N LEU A 98 -6.70 -2.28 -9.44
CA LEU A 98 -5.76 -3.38 -9.68
C LEU A 98 -6.39 -4.74 -9.41
N ARG A 99 -7.18 -4.87 -8.34
CA ARG A 99 -7.93 -6.09 -8.03
C ARG A 99 -8.90 -6.46 -9.15
N GLU A 100 -9.60 -5.49 -9.72
CA GLU A 100 -10.50 -5.74 -10.85
C GLU A 100 -9.75 -6.13 -12.13
N ALA A 101 -8.55 -5.59 -12.35
CA ALA A 101 -7.75 -5.87 -13.54
C ALA A 101 -6.94 -7.17 -13.46
N LEU A 102 -6.46 -7.55 -12.27
CA LEU A 102 -5.49 -8.64 -12.06
C LEU A 102 -6.07 -9.84 -11.32
N GLY A 103 -7.19 -9.69 -10.62
CA GLY A 103 -7.73 -10.72 -9.74
C GLY A 103 -6.89 -10.87 -8.47
N ASN A 104 -6.21 -12.01 -8.33
CA ASN A 104 -5.28 -12.29 -7.23
C ASN A 104 -3.90 -11.73 -7.54
N PHE A 105 -3.31 -10.94 -6.62
CA PHE A 105 -1.97 -10.39 -6.82
C PHE A 105 -1.28 -10.06 -5.49
N THR A 106 0.05 -10.04 -5.53
CA THR A 106 0.91 -9.61 -4.42
C THR A 106 1.51 -8.24 -4.74
N ILE A 107 1.35 -7.28 -3.83
CA ILE A 107 1.80 -5.90 -4.03
C ILE A 107 2.45 -5.33 -2.77
N TRP A 108 3.47 -4.51 -2.97
CA TRP A 108 4.05 -3.64 -1.97
C TRP A 108 3.45 -2.24 -2.10
N VAL A 109 2.96 -1.69 -0.99
CA VAL A 109 2.36 -0.36 -0.89
C VAL A 109 2.87 0.31 0.38
N ASP A 110 3.55 1.44 0.26
CA ASP A 110 4.16 2.15 1.38
C ASP A 110 3.21 2.36 2.59
N ALA A 111 1.98 2.81 2.36
CA ALA A 111 1.01 3.15 3.40
C ALA A 111 0.47 1.93 4.18
N ILE A 112 0.67 0.71 3.68
CA ILE A 112 0.17 -0.53 4.30
C ILE A 112 1.32 -1.45 4.73
N CYS A 113 2.39 -1.51 3.94
CA CYS A 113 3.51 -2.41 4.19
C CYS A 113 4.48 -1.85 5.25
N ILE A 114 4.52 -0.54 5.39
CA ILE A 114 5.30 0.17 6.41
C ILE A 114 4.36 0.61 7.53
N ASN A 115 4.75 0.35 8.77
CA ASN A 115 4.10 0.91 9.94
C ASN A 115 4.32 2.42 9.98
N GLN A 116 3.33 3.19 9.53
CA GLN A 116 3.40 4.66 9.48
C GLN A 116 3.44 5.34 10.86
N MET A 117 3.22 4.58 11.94
CA MET A 117 3.23 5.07 13.32
C MET A 117 4.58 4.86 14.02
N ASP A 118 5.50 4.11 13.41
CA ASP A 118 6.85 3.84 13.93
C ASP A 118 7.88 4.55 13.06
N ASP A 119 8.44 5.65 13.57
CA ASP A 119 9.39 6.48 12.83
C ASP A 119 10.73 5.76 12.56
N ASP A 120 11.15 4.83 13.43
CA ASP A 120 12.37 4.05 13.26
C ASP A 120 12.19 3.00 12.17
N GLU A 121 11.06 2.28 12.19
CA GLU A 121 10.69 1.34 11.11
C GLU A 121 10.56 2.08 9.79
N LYS A 122 9.83 3.20 9.78
CA LYS A 122 9.60 4.01 8.59
C LYS A 122 10.91 4.49 7.98
N THR A 123 11.82 5.02 8.79
CA THR A 123 13.14 5.46 8.31
C THR A 123 13.90 4.31 7.67
N THR A 124 13.92 3.15 8.31
CA THR A 124 14.59 1.94 7.80
C THR A 124 13.98 1.45 6.48
N GLN A 125 12.65 1.38 6.39
CA GLN A 125 11.95 0.91 5.19
C GLN A 125 12.03 1.92 4.03
N ILE A 126 12.07 3.22 4.32
CA ILE A 126 12.29 4.24 3.28
C ILE A 126 13.67 4.06 2.62
N LEU A 127 14.70 3.72 3.39
CA LEU A 127 16.03 3.44 2.84
C LEU A 127 16.04 2.21 1.92
N LEU A 128 15.14 1.25 2.13
CA LEU A 128 14.99 0.06 1.28
C LEU A 128 14.13 0.31 0.03
N MET A 129 13.47 1.45 -0.11
CA MET A 129 12.53 1.67 -1.24
C MET A 129 13.21 1.50 -2.60
N ASP A 130 14.47 1.92 -2.75
CA ASP A 130 15.22 1.76 -3.99
C ASP A 130 15.35 0.28 -4.39
N GLU A 131 15.68 -0.57 -3.42
CA GLU A 131 15.75 -2.01 -3.61
C GLU A 131 14.35 -2.59 -3.90
N VAL A 132 13.34 -2.23 -3.11
CA VAL A 132 11.96 -2.71 -3.30
C VAL A 132 11.45 -2.46 -4.71
N TYR A 133 11.59 -1.23 -5.23
CA TYR A 133 11.17 -0.92 -6.59
C TYR A 133 12.03 -1.59 -7.66
N THR A 134 13.32 -1.79 -7.38
CA THR A 134 14.25 -2.48 -8.29
C THR A 134 13.91 -3.98 -8.42
N TRP A 135 13.55 -4.62 -7.32
CA TRP A 135 13.25 -6.05 -7.25
C TRP A 135 11.79 -6.40 -7.61
N ALA A 136 10.88 -5.43 -7.58
CA ALA A 136 9.49 -5.65 -7.99
C ALA A 136 9.37 -6.11 -9.45
N GLU A 137 8.51 -7.10 -9.72
CA GLU A 137 8.33 -7.64 -11.08
C GLU A 137 7.76 -6.60 -12.06
N ALA A 138 6.95 -5.70 -11.52
CA ALA A 138 6.34 -4.54 -12.15
C ALA A 138 5.99 -3.48 -11.09
N VAL A 139 5.98 -2.22 -11.51
CA VAL A 139 5.48 -1.10 -10.71
C VAL A 139 4.22 -0.54 -11.38
N TYR A 140 3.12 -0.49 -10.64
CA TYR A 140 1.87 0.13 -11.09
C TYR A 140 1.88 1.60 -10.69
N ILE A 141 1.61 2.49 -11.65
CA ILE A 141 1.54 3.93 -11.40
C ILE A 141 0.09 4.38 -11.49
N CYS A 142 -0.47 4.88 -10.40
CA CYS A 142 -1.85 5.34 -10.33
C CYS A 142 -1.92 6.87 -10.12
N PRO A 143 -2.11 7.67 -11.18
CA PRO A 143 -2.28 9.12 -11.06
C PRO A 143 -3.65 9.47 -10.46
N ARG A 144 -3.72 10.62 -9.77
CA ARG A 144 -4.91 11.11 -9.06
C ARG A 144 -6.12 11.47 -9.96
N ALA A 145 -5.92 11.56 -11.27
CA ALA A 145 -6.98 11.97 -12.20
C ALA A 145 -7.70 10.77 -12.81
N ARG A 146 -9.04 10.74 -12.67
CA ARG A 146 -9.88 9.91 -13.56
C ARG A 146 -9.67 10.39 -15.00
N PRO A 147 -9.24 9.55 -15.95
CA PRO A 147 -9.16 9.97 -17.33
C PRO A 147 -10.57 10.36 -17.82
N THR A 148 -10.80 11.66 -18.02
CA THR A 148 -12.08 12.27 -18.44
C THR A 148 -12.41 12.03 -19.90
N THR A 149 -11.61 11.26 -20.63
CA THR A 149 -11.85 10.95 -22.03
C THR A 149 -11.83 9.45 -22.21
N ARG A 150 -12.68 8.97 -23.13
CA ARG A 150 -12.82 7.61 -23.65
C ARG A 150 -11.54 7.09 -24.32
N ALA A 151 -10.38 7.31 -23.71
CA ALA A 151 -9.30 6.35 -23.73
C ALA A 151 -9.87 5.13 -23.01
N PHE A 152 -10.48 4.25 -23.79
CA PHE A 152 -10.48 2.84 -23.46
C PHE A 152 -9.04 2.52 -23.09
N LEU A 153 -8.80 2.51 -21.78
CA LEU A 153 -7.64 1.89 -21.19
C LEU A 153 -7.65 0.50 -21.80
N ARG A 154 -6.72 0.26 -22.73
CA ARG A 154 -6.18 -1.09 -22.82
C ARG A 154 -5.86 -1.48 -21.37
N PRO A 155 -6.22 -2.69 -20.90
CA PRO A 155 -5.68 -3.17 -19.64
C PRO A 155 -4.16 -3.02 -19.74
N GLY A 156 -3.58 -2.08 -18.99
CA GLY A 156 -2.18 -1.69 -19.15
C GLY A 156 -1.89 -0.28 -19.69
N ILE A 157 -2.33 0.77 -18.99
CA ILE A 157 -1.33 1.78 -18.57
C ILE A 157 -0.74 1.27 -17.26
N LEU A 158 -0.05 0.14 -17.41
CA LEU A 158 0.90 -0.40 -16.47
C LEU A 158 2.23 0.10 -17.03
N LEU A 159 2.74 1.20 -16.49
CA LEU A 159 4.13 1.58 -16.73
C LEU A 159 5.00 0.54 -16.02
N ARG A 160 5.13 -0.64 -16.64
CA ARG A 160 6.13 -1.64 -16.26
C ARG A 160 7.49 -1.07 -16.62
N ALA A 161 7.98 -0.22 -15.75
CA ALA A 161 9.33 0.27 -15.87
C ALA A 161 10.26 -0.78 -15.27
N ARG A 162 11.26 -1.17 -16.05
CA ARG A 162 12.37 -2.04 -15.63
C ARG A 162 13.65 -1.35 -16.07
N GLY A 163 14.65 -1.31 -15.19
CA GLY A 163 15.97 -0.78 -15.48
C GLY A 163 16.54 0.11 -14.37
N PRO A 164 17.84 0.40 -14.41
CA PRO A 164 18.48 1.31 -13.47
C PRO A 164 17.84 2.70 -13.54
N ASN A 165 17.78 3.40 -12.40
CA ASN A 165 17.19 4.74 -12.22
C ASN A 165 15.65 4.79 -12.29
N LEU A 166 14.98 3.69 -11.97
CA LEU A 166 13.52 3.66 -11.86
C LEU A 166 13.02 4.55 -10.72
N VAL A 167 13.72 4.55 -9.59
CA VAL A 167 13.32 5.33 -8.42
C VAL A 167 13.48 6.83 -8.62
N GLU A 168 14.54 7.29 -9.30
CA GLU A 168 14.64 8.70 -9.72
C GLU A 168 13.46 9.08 -10.62
N LYS A 169 13.08 8.25 -11.59
CA LYS A 169 11.92 8.53 -12.46
C LYS A 169 10.59 8.50 -11.72
N ILE A 170 10.43 7.62 -10.73
CA ILE A 170 9.21 7.56 -9.90
C ILE A 170 9.16 8.75 -8.93
N MET A 171 10.27 9.10 -8.31
CA MET A 171 10.37 10.25 -7.40
C MET A 171 10.27 11.58 -8.15
N ASP A 172 10.84 11.71 -9.34
CA ASP A 172 10.66 12.86 -10.23
C ASP A 172 9.20 12.96 -10.70
N PHE A 173 8.57 11.84 -11.08
CA PHE A 173 7.14 11.81 -11.41
C PHE A 173 6.27 12.21 -10.21
N SER A 174 6.66 11.84 -8.99
CA SER A 174 6.01 12.28 -7.77
C SER A 174 6.24 13.78 -7.51
N ARG A 175 7.46 14.30 -7.68
CA ARG A 175 7.80 15.73 -7.52
C ARG A 175 7.05 16.61 -8.51
N ASP A 176 7.03 16.23 -9.79
CA ASP A 176 6.37 16.95 -10.88
C ASP A 176 4.84 17.06 -10.69
N TYR A 177 4.23 16.13 -9.92
CA TYR A 177 2.80 16.16 -9.61
C TYR A 177 2.45 16.66 -8.20
N THR A 178 3.41 16.77 -7.29
CA THR A 178 3.19 17.36 -5.96
C THR A 178 3.37 18.88 -5.90
N GLY A 179 3.93 19.50 -6.95
CA GLY A 179 4.06 20.96 -7.01
C GLY A 179 4.81 21.54 -5.80
N LEU A 180 5.85 20.85 -5.35
CA LEU A 180 6.84 21.33 -4.41
C LEU A 180 8.22 21.32 -5.08
#